data_AF-A0A963FAW1-F1
#
_entry.id   AF-A0A963FAW1-F1
#
_cell.length_a   1.000
_cell.length_b   1.000
_cell.length_c   1.000
_cell.angle_alpha   90.00
_cell.angle_beta   90.00
_cell.angle_gamma   90.00
#
_symmetry.space_group_name_H-M   'P 1'
#
loop_
_entity.id
_entity.type
_entity.pdbx_description
1 polymer ?
#
loop_
_entity_poly.entity_id
_entity_poly.type
_entity_poly.pdbx_seq_one_letter_code
_entity_poly.pdbx_strand_id
1 'polypeptide(L)'
;MALKRDISGMLDLTKSFNAHLEAKKAVSDELKNDAYRIRYNVYCVERGYEEQTRFPDRMERDEFDSESVHAVVRHKESKKPVGVVRLVLPNRRDPNRHFPIERHFGHQFKASRLVRFNFSRNDIAEVSRFAVSKQSLLQLQRQITGGASHEAAESRDDPRLLLPQISLGLIAMLFAISEEHRIHYWYAA
;
A
#
# COMPACT_ATOMS: atom_id res chain seq x y z
N MET A 1 27.51 6.39 19.02
CA MET A 1 26.39 7.11 19.68
C MET A 1 25.18 7.26 18.76
N ALA A 2 25.36 7.50 17.45
CA ALA A 2 24.28 7.53 16.44
C ALA A 2 23.48 6.21 16.33
N LEU A 3 24.18 5.06 16.21
CA LEU A 3 23.54 3.74 16.05
C LEU A 3 22.58 3.35 17.20
N LYS A 4 22.85 3.78 18.44
CA LYS A 4 21.95 3.54 19.59
C LYS A 4 20.71 4.45 19.56
N ARG A 5 20.85 5.66 19.02
CA ARG A 5 19.73 6.61 18.84
C ARG A 5 18.79 6.12 17.73
N ASP A 6 19.33 5.58 16.66
CA ASP A 6 18.56 5.05 15.52
C ASP A 6 17.75 3.79 15.89
N ILE A 7 18.33 2.89 16.68
CA ILE A 7 17.60 1.71 17.19
C ILE A 7 16.47 2.13 18.14
N SER A 8 16.71 3.12 19.00
CA SER A 8 15.68 3.65 19.90
C SER A 8 14.51 4.27 19.13
N GLY A 9 14.78 5.07 18.10
CA GLY A 9 13.74 5.66 17.25
C GLY A 9 12.95 4.61 16.47
N MET A 10 13.62 3.56 15.97
CA MET A 10 12.95 2.49 15.24
C MET A 10 12.08 1.60 16.14
N LEU A 11 12.51 1.34 17.38
CA LEU A 11 11.67 0.66 18.38
C LEU A 11 10.45 1.50 18.75
N ASP A 12 10.59 2.82 18.83
CA ASP A 12 9.48 3.73 19.16
C ASP A 12 8.45 3.78 18.03
N LEU A 13 8.90 3.90 16.78
CA LEU A 13 8.03 3.81 15.59
C LEU A 13 7.28 2.48 15.52
N THR A 14 7.97 1.37 15.77
CA THR A 14 7.36 0.03 15.74
C THR A 14 6.33 -0.15 16.85
N LYS A 15 6.61 0.37 18.06
CA LYS A 15 5.66 0.34 19.17
C LYS A 15 4.44 1.21 18.89
N SER A 16 4.64 2.44 18.41
CA SER A 16 3.56 3.36 18.06
C SER A 16 2.66 2.80 16.96
N PHE A 17 3.26 2.23 15.90
CA PHE A 17 2.51 1.53 14.85
C PHE A 17 1.70 0.38 15.46
N ASN A 18 2.34 -0.51 16.22
CA ASN A 18 1.67 -1.69 16.77
C ASN A 18 0.66 -1.37 17.87
N ALA A 19 0.63 -0.17 18.44
CA ALA A 19 -0.39 0.22 19.40
C ALA A 19 -1.79 0.27 18.75
N HIS A 20 -1.88 0.82 17.53
CA HIS A 20 -3.17 1.07 16.88
C HIS A 20 -3.32 0.44 15.50
N LEU A 21 -2.23 0.12 14.81
CA LEU A 21 -2.24 -0.33 13.42
C LEU A 21 -1.78 -1.77 13.28
N GLU A 22 -2.38 -2.48 12.34
CA GLU A 22 -1.89 -3.76 11.84
C GLU A 22 -1.76 -3.72 10.31
N ALA A 23 -0.68 -4.29 9.78
CA ALA A 23 -0.49 -4.52 8.36
C ALA A 23 -0.76 -6.00 8.05
N LYS A 24 -1.52 -6.28 6.99
CA LYS A 24 -1.87 -7.66 6.60
C LYS A 24 -1.82 -7.86 5.10
N LYS A 25 -1.32 -9.03 4.68
CA LYS A 25 -1.51 -9.55 3.33
C LYS A 25 -2.99 -9.89 3.13
N ALA A 26 -3.59 -9.45 2.03
CA ALA A 26 -5.00 -9.63 1.74
C ALA A 26 -5.30 -11.01 1.14
N VAL A 27 -5.30 -12.02 2.00
CA VAL A 27 -5.55 -13.42 1.59
C VAL A 27 -7.03 -13.79 1.63
N SER A 28 -7.78 -13.28 2.62
CA SER A 28 -9.22 -13.51 2.76
C SER A 28 -10.02 -12.55 1.90
N ASP A 29 -11.26 -12.92 1.57
CA ASP A 29 -12.17 -12.06 0.82
C ASP A 29 -12.46 -10.75 1.56
N GLU A 30 -12.53 -10.78 2.90
CA GLU A 30 -12.64 -9.58 3.73
C GLU A 30 -11.49 -8.60 3.45
N LEU A 31 -10.24 -9.07 3.53
CA LEU A 31 -9.07 -8.20 3.34
C LEU A 31 -8.88 -7.77 1.88
N LYS A 32 -9.29 -8.60 0.91
CA LYS A 32 -9.32 -8.21 -0.50
C LYS A 32 -10.35 -7.11 -0.74
N ASN A 33 -11.54 -7.26 -0.16
CA ASN A 33 -12.58 -6.23 -0.23
C ASN A 33 -12.12 -4.93 0.45
N ASP A 34 -11.40 -5.00 1.56
CA ASP A 34 -10.76 -3.83 2.18
C ASP A 34 -9.80 -3.12 1.21
N ALA A 35 -8.95 -3.88 0.51
CA ALA A 35 -8.03 -3.35 -0.48
C ALA A 35 -8.78 -2.64 -1.62
N TYR A 36 -9.81 -3.28 -2.20
CA TYR A 36 -10.59 -2.71 -3.31
C TYR A 36 -11.40 -1.48 -2.90
N ARG A 37 -11.92 -1.43 -1.67
CA ARG A 37 -12.65 -0.27 -1.14
C ARG A 37 -11.74 0.92 -0.89
N ILE A 38 -10.54 0.70 -0.33
CA ILE A 38 -9.58 1.81 -0.15
C ILE A 38 -9.12 2.34 -1.50
N ARG A 39 -8.86 1.45 -2.46
CA ARG A 39 -8.55 1.85 -3.83
C ARG A 39 -9.68 2.66 -4.44
N TYR A 40 -10.93 2.22 -4.33
CA TYR A 40 -12.09 2.99 -4.81
C TYR A 40 -12.15 4.38 -4.17
N ASN A 41 -12.05 4.46 -2.85
CA ASN A 41 -12.09 5.72 -2.13
C ASN A 41 -10.98 6.66 -2.62
N VAL A 42 -9.75 6.18 -2.80
CA VAL A 42 -8.65 7.05 -3.23
C VAL A 42 -8.76 7.40 -4.71
N TYR A 43 -8.81 6.41 -5.58
CA TYR A 43 -8.68 6.60 -7.03
C TYR A 43 -9.95 7.14 -7.68
N CYS A 44 -11.14 6.77 -7.19
CA CYS A 44 -12.41 7.21 -7.77
C CYS A 44 -13.00 8.43 -7.04
N VAL A 45 -12.96 8.44 -5.70
CA VAL A 45 -13.65 9.48 -4.90
C VAL A 45 -12.72 10.66 -4.55
N GLU A 46 -11.56 10.40 -3.95
CA GLU A 46 -10.67 11.45 -3.46
C GLU A 46 -9.86 12.11 -4.58
N ARG A 47 -9.48 11.35 -5.61
CA ARG A 47 -8.60 11.82 -6.70
C ARG A 47 -9.30 11.99 -8.05
N GLY A 48 -10.40 11.26 -8.30
CA GLY A 48 -11.09 11.27 -9.59
C GLY A 48 -10.23 10.79 -10.76
N TYR A 49 -9.25 9.91 -10.51
CA TYR A 49 -8.43 9.30 -11.56
C TYR A 49 -9.21 8.23 -12.34
N GLU A 50 -10.20 7.62 -11.70
CA GLU A 50 -11.05 6.59 -12.28
C GLU A 50 -12.52 6.99 -12.14
N GLU A 51 -13.32 6.69 -13.17
CA GLU A 51 -14.75 6.99 -13.18
C GLU A 51 -15.51 6.09 -12.19
N GLN A 52 -16.29 6.69 -11.27
CA GLN A 52 -17.06 5.94 -10.28
C GLN A 52 -18.09 4.99 -10.91
N THR A 53 -18.61 5.33 -12.09
CA THR A 53 -19.58 4.51 -12.85
C THR A 53 -19.01 3.18 -13.31
N ARG A 54 -17.68 3.03 -13.37
CA ARG A 54 -17.01 1.75 -13.67
C ARG A 54 -17.08 0.77 -12.51
N PHE A 55 -17.34 1.25 -11.29
CA PHE A 55 -17.31 0.45 -10.05
C PHE A 55 -18.60 0.64 -9.24
N PRO A 56 -19.76 0.15 -9.74
CA PRO A 56 -21.05 0.35 -9.08
C PRO A 56 -21.13 -0.28 -7.68
N ASP A 57 -20.30 -1.29 -7.40
CA ASP A 57 -20.17 -1.94 -6.10
C ASP A 57 -19.16 -1.26 -5.15
N ARG A 58 -18.60 -0.11 -5.57
CA ARG A 58 -17.62 0.69 -4.83
C ARG A 58 -16.33 -0.06 -4.53
N MET A 59 -15.91 -0.92 -5.45
CA MET A 59 -14.67 -1.70 -5.36
C MET A 59 -13.84 -1.52 -6.64
N GLU A 60 -12.73 -0.78 -6.56
CA GLU A 60 -11.84 -0.55 -7.70
C GLU A 60 -10.98 -1.80 -7.93
N ARG A 61 -11.14 -2.37 -9.13
CA ARG A 61 -10.42 -3.55 -9.61
C ARG A 61 -10.05 -3.37 -11.09
N ASP A 62 -8.93 -3.94 -11.47
CA ASP A 62 -8.51 -4.05 -12.87
C ASP A 62 -8.05 -5.47 -13.19
N GLU A 63 -7.67 -5.71 -14.43
CA GLU A 63 -7.26 -7.04 -14.90
C GLU A 63 -5.92 -7.54 -14.35
N PHE A 64 -5.13 -6.68 -13.70
CA PHE A 64 -3.85 -7.08 -13.09
C PHE A 64 -4.06 -7.66 -11.69
N ASP A 65 -5.24 -7.48 -11.10
CA ASP A 65 -5.55 -7.97 -9.76
C ASP A 65 -5.53 -9.51 -9.66
N SER A 66 -5.76 -10.23 -10.76
CA SER A 66 -5.64 -11.70 -10.77
C SER A 66 -4.20 -12.20 -10.61
N GLU A 67 -3.23 -11.36 -10.93
CA GLU A 67 -1.78 -11.66 -10.85
C GLU A 67 -1.13 -10.92 -9.67
N SER A 68 -1.94 -10.36 -8.77
CA SER A 68 -1.47 -9.47 -7.72
C SER A 68 -1.63 -10.04 -6.32
N VAL A 69 -0.73 -9.60 -5.44
CA VAL A 69 -0.89 -9.69 -3.99
C VAL A 69 -1.12 -8.30 -3.45
N HIS A 70 -2.12 -8.14 -2.60
CA HIS A 70 -2.38 -6.87 -1.93
C HIS A 70 -1.96 -6.95 -0.46
N ALA A 71 -1.59 -5.81 0.10
CA ALA A 71 -1.51 -5.62 1.53
C ALA A 71 -2.31 -4.38 1.94
N VAL A 72 -2.87 -4.45 3.13
CA VAL A 72 -3.65 -3.38 3.74
C VAL A 72 -3.09 -3.03 5.11
N VAL A 73 -3.16 -1.76 5.46
CA VAL A 73 -2.98 -1.28 6.84
C VAL A 73 -4.34 -0.89 7.38
N ARG A 74 -4.70 -1.39 8.56
CA ARG A 74 -6.00 -1.15 9.20
C ARG A 74 -5.86 -0.79 10.67
N HIS A 75 -6.86 -0.10 11.19
CA HIS A 75 -7.02 0.14 12.62
C HIS A 75 -7.28 -1.20 13.33
N LYS A 76 -6.48 -1.54 14.34
CA LYS A 76 -6.56 -2.82 15.06
C LYS A 76 -7.90 -3.06 15.73
N GLU A 77 -8.46 -2.02 16.37
CA GLU A 77 -9.71 -2.16 17.13
C GLU A 77 -10.92 -2.21 16.19
N SER A 78 -11.09 -1.18 15.36
CA SER A 78 -12.27 -1.07 14.49
C SER A 78 -12.22 -1.92 13.22
N LYS A 79 -11.07 -2.52 12.91
CA LYS A 79 -10.77 -3.25 11.66
C LYS A 79 -10.91 -2.44 10.36
N LYS A 80 -11.18 -1.13 10.44
CA LYS A 80 -11.31 -0.28 9.26
C LYS A 80 -9.97 -0.12 8.53
N PRO A 81 -9.92 -0.34 7.22
CA PRO A 81 -8.71 -0.14 6.44
C PRO A 81 -8.42 1.35 6.25
N VAL A 82 -7.14 1.69 6.15
CA VAL A 82 -6.65 3.06 6.04
C VAL A 82 -5.70 3.24 4.87
N GLY A 83 -4.87 2.23 4.60
CA GLY A 83 -3.97 2.21 3.46
C GLY A 83 -3.92 0.87 2.76
N VAL A 84 -3.46 0.87 1.52
CA VAL A 84 -3.36 -0.28 0.63
C VAL A 84 -2.12 -0.16 -0.24
N VAL A 85 -1.56 -1.30 -0.61
CA VAL A 85 -0.55 -1.41 -1.67
C VAL A 85 -0.76 -2.71 -2.44
N ARG A 86 -0.45 -2.69 -3.73
CA ARG A 86 -0.50 -3.85 -4.62
C ARG A 86 0.88 -4.18 -5.14
N LEU A 87 1.23 -5.46 -5.12
CA LEU A 87 2.39 -6.01 -5.82
C LEU A 87 1.88 -6.93 -6.94
N VAL A 88 2.05 -6.51 -8.19
CA VAL A 88 1.74 -7.31 -9.38
C VAL A 88 2.90 -8.24 -9.65
N LEU A 89 2.67 -9.55 -9.53
CA LEU A 89 3.71 -10.56 -9.69
C LEU A 89 3.99 -10.84 -11.18
N PRO A 90 5.20 -11.31 -11.52
CA PRO A 90 5.49 -11.73 -12.89
C PRO A 90 4.67 -12.97 -13.23
N ASN A 91 4.13 -13.00 -14.44
CA ASN A 91 3.54 -14.22 -14.96
C ASN A 91 4.66 -15.19 -15.39
N ARG A 92 4.92 -16.19 -14.55
CA ARG A 92 5.98 -17.19 -14.80
C ARG A 92 5.68 -18.16 -15.94
N ARG A 93 4.43 -18.22 -16.41
CA ARG A 93 4.00 -19.08 -17.53
C ARG A 93 4.01 -18.32 -18.85
N ASP A 94 3.85 -17.00 -18.80
CA ASP A 94 3.89 -16.11 -19.97
C ASP A 94 4.88 -14.95 -19.71
N PRO A 95 6.15 -15.10 -20.09
CA PRO A 95 7.16 -14.06 -19.98
C PRO A 95 6.86 -12.80 -20.83
N ASN A 96 5.90 -12.84 -21.76
CA ASN A 96 5.52 -11.68 -22.55
C ASN A 96 4.36 -10.89 -21.92
N ARG A 97 3.74 -11.42 -20.86
CA ARG A 97 2.66 -10.73 -20.13
C ARG A 97 3.17 -9.44 -19.51
N HIS A 98 2.72 -8.31 -20.03
CA HIS A 98 3.16 -6.98 -19.58
C HIS A 98 2.71 -6.63 -18.15
N PHE A 99 3.56 -5.93 -17.42
CA PHE A 99 3.19 -5.21 -16.20
C PHE A 99 2.35 -3.96 -16.53
N PRO A 100 1.56 -3.43 -15.57
CA PRO A 100 0.74 -2.25 -15.82
C PRO A 100 1.52 -1.04 -16.40
N ILE A 101 2.74 -0.77 -15.91
CA ILE A 101 3.59 0.32 -16.40
C ILE A 101 4.02 0.09 -17.86
N GLU A 102 4.39 -1.13 -18.21
CA GLU A 102 4.79 -1.49 -19.57
C GLU A 102 3.61 -1.31 -20.53
N ARG A 103 2.40 -1.65 -20.09
CA ARG A 103 1.20 -1.46 -20.89
C ARG A 103 0.82 0.02 -21.06
N HIS A 104 0.86 0.80 -19.98
CA HIS A 104 0.50 2.23 -20.02
C HIS A 104 1.45 3.05 -20.88
N PHE A 105 2.75 2.80 -20.77
CA PHE A 105 3.76 3.56 -21.50
C PHE A 105 4.06 2.98 -22.89
N GLY A 106 3.72 1.70 -23.14
CA GLY A 106 3.87 1.06 -24.44
C GLY A 106 5.25 1.28 -25.05
N HIS A 107 5.31 1.86 -26.25
CA HIS A 107 6.56 2.16 -26.96
C HIS A 107 7.48 3.17 -26.23
N GLN A 108 6.93 3.98 -25.31
CA GLN A 108 7.71 4.92 -24.51
C GLN A 108 8.46 4.21 -23.37
N PHE A 109 8.03 3.01 -22.99
CA PHE A 109 8.74 2.18 -22.03
C PHE A 109 10.00 1.58 -22.67
N LYS A 110 11.16 2.17 -22.38
CA LYS A 110 12.44 1.74 -22.96
C LYS A 110 13.03 0.56 -22.18
N ALA A 111 12.43 -0.62 -22.31
CA ALA A 111 12.89 -1.86 -21.67
C ALA A 111 14.38 -2.18 -21.98
N SER A 112 14.87 -1.77 -23.16
CA SER A 112 16.29 -1.89 -23.53
C SER A 112 17.24 -1.21 -22.55
N ARG A 113 16.82 -0.16 -21.84
CA ARG A 113 17.62 0.50 -20.80
C ARG A 113 17.81 -0.36 -19.54
N LEU A 114 16.96 -1.37 -19.36
CA LEU A 114 17.01 -2.26 -18.20
C LEU A 114 17.91 -3.48 -18.44
N VAL A 115 18.23 -3.80 -19.70
CA VAL A 115 19.10 -4.93 -20.08
C VAL A 115 20.46 -4.87 -19.38
N ARG A 116 20.99 -3.66 -19.16
CA ARG A 116 22.28 -3.45 -18.45
C ARG A 116 22.33 -4.02 -17.03
N PHE A 117 21.17 -4.24 -16.42
CA PHE A 117 21.12 -4.73 -15.07
C PHE A 117 21.06 -6.27 -14.96
N ASN A 118 20.90 -6.96 -16.09
CA ASN A 118 20.95 -8.43 -16.17
C ASN A 118 20.01 -9.16 -15.19
N PHE A 119 18.80 -8.61 -14.98
CA PHE A 119 17.77 -9.24 -14.13
C PHE A 119 16.85 -10.14 -14.95
N SER A 120 16.38 -11.25 -14.37
CA SER A 120 15.31 -12.05 -14.98
C SER A 120 13.96 -11.37 -14.78
N ARG A 121 13.08 -11.45 -15.78
CA ARG A 121 11.69 -10.96 -15.64
C ARG A 121 10.96 -11.62 -14.47
N ASN A 122 11.28 -12.87 -14.15
CA ASN A 122 10.69 -13.61 -13.05
C ASN A 122 11.09 -13.09 -11.66
N ASP A 123 12.09 -12.21 -11.60
CA ASP A 123 12.57 -11.57 -10.36
C ASP A 123 12.01 -10.15 -10.20
N ILE A 124 11.26 -9.66 -11.18
CA ILE A 124 10.67 -8.32 -11.21
C ILE A 124 9.18 -8.43 -10.86
N ALA A 125 8.69 -7.50 -10.04
CA ALA A 125 7.27 -7.26 -9.84
C ALA A 125 6.97 -5.76 -10.01
N GLU A 126 5.70 -5.37 -10.09
CA GLU A 126 5.31 -3.96 -10.07
C GLU A 126 4.58 -3.60 -8.78
N VAL A 127 5.12 -2.63 -8.04
CA VAL A 127 4.41 -1.92 -6.99
C VAL A 127 3.47 -0.92 -7.64
N SER A 128 2.18 -1.05 -7.37
CA SER A 128 1.14 -0.14 -7.83
C SER A 128 0.09 0.05 -6.75
N ARG A 129 -0.85 0.98 -6.96
CA ARG A 129 -1.95 1.25 -6.02
C ARG A 129 -1.50 1.52 -4.58
N PHE A 130 -0.33 2.15 -4.40
CA PHE A 130 0.16 2.58 -3.09
C PHE A 130 -0.64 3.81 -2.65
N ALA A 131 -1.57 3.61 -1.72
CA ALA A 131 -2.54 4.63 -1.39
C ALA A 131 -2.94 4.62 0.09
N VAL A 132 -3.19 5.81 0.63
CA VAL A 132 -3.76 6.02 1.97
C VAL A 132 -4.96 6.95 1.80
N SER A 133 -6.13 6.52 2.28
CA SER A 133 -7.35 7.35 2.20
C SER A 133 -7.25 8.49 3.20
N LYS A 134 -7.39 9.73 2.72
CA LYS A 134 -7.43 10.93 3.58
C LYS A 134 -8.61 10.83 4.55
N GLN A 135 -9.76 10.35 4.09
CA GLN A 135 -10.94 10.19 4.93
C GLN A 135 -10.71 9.15 6.03
N SER A 136 -10.16 7.97 5.69
CA SER A 136 -9.84 6.95 6.69
C SER A 136 -8.78 7.42 7.69
N LEU A 137 -7.81 8.21 7.25
CA LEU A 137 -6.76 8.77 8.10
C LEU A 137 -7.34 9.72 9.16
N LEU A 138 -8.24 10.62 8.75
CA LEU A 138 -8.95 11.53 9.66
C LEU A 138 -9.83 10.75 10.66
N GLN A 139 -10.52 9.70 10.20
CA GLN A 139 -11.33 8.86 11.08
C GLN A 139 -10.47 8.12 12.10
N LEU A 140 -9.33 7.55 11.67
CA LEU A 140 -8.38 6.88 12.53
C LEU A 140 -7.86 7.84 13.61
N GLN A 141 -7.45 9.04 13.22
CA GLN A 141 -6.95 10.03 14.17
C GLN A 141 -8.00 10.37 15.23
N ARG A 142 -9.26 10.59 14.84
CA ARG A 142 -10.36 10.83 15.79
C ARG A 142 -10.63 9.64 16.70
N GLN A 143 -10.48 8.41 16.22
CA GLN A 143 -10.62 7.21 17.04
C GLN A 143 -9.48 7.07 18.06
N ILE A 144 -8.25 7.43 17.68
CA ILE A 144 -7.10 7.41 18.58
C ILE A 144 -7.17 8.55 19.61
N THR A 145 -7.57 9.75 19.18
CA THR A 145 -7.61 10.98 20.02
C THR A 145 -8.88 11.11 20.83
N GLY A 146 -10.00 10.54 20.40
CA GLY A 146 -11.29 10.57 21.11
C GLY A 146 -11.30 9.83 22.45
N GLY A 147 -10.18 9.22 22.84
CA GLY A 147 -9.91 8.71 24.20
C GLY A 147 -9.06 9.63 25.08
N ALA A 148 -8.59 10.79 24.59
CA ALA A 148 -7.75 11.74 25.30
C ALA A 148 -8.52 13.05 25.65
N SER A 149 -8.23 13.63 26.81
CA SER A 149 -8.90 14.84 27.33
C SER A 149 -8.68 16.09 26.48
N HIS A 150 -9.68 16.98 26.48
CA HIS A 150 -9.87 18.14 25.59
C HIS A 150 -8.70 19.15 25.51
N GLU A 151 -7.76 19.17 26.46
CA GLU A 151 -6.71 20.21 26.54
C GLU A 151 -5.45 19.91 25.70
N ALA A 152 -5.24 18.66 25.24
CA ALA A 152 -4.10 18.29 24.39
C ALA A 152 -4.44 18.28 22.88
N ALA A 153 -5.68 18.58 22.51
CA ALA A 153 -6.24 18.35 21.19
C ALA A 153 -5.79 19.35 20.12
N GLU A 154 -5.53 20.62 20.48
CA GLU A 154 -5.32 21.68 19.49
C GLU A 154 -3.93 21.69 18.83
N SER A 155 -2.92 21.03 19.41
CA SER A 155 -1.54 21.00 18.86
C SER A 155 -1.15 19.67 18.19
N ARG A 156 -1.98 18.62 18.30
CA ARG A 156 -1.73 17.26 17.78
C ARG A 156 -2.70 16.84 16.67
N ASP A 157 -3.39 17.80 16.08
CA ASP A 157 -4.52 17.52 15.18
C ASP A 157 -4.12 17.34 13.70
N ASP A 158 -2.82 17.22 13.36
CA ASP A 158 -2.43 16.89 11.98
C ASP A 158 -2.53 15.37 11.70
N PRO A 159 -3.53 14.89 10.92
CA PRO A 159 -3.65 13.48 10.54
C PRO A 159 -2.40 12.95 9.81
N ARG A 160 -1.60 13.84 9.20
CA ARG A 160 -0.39 13.47 8.47
C ARG A 160 0.68 12.88 9.36
N LEU A 161 0.60 13.06 10.69
CA LEU A 161 1.53 12.42 11.63
C LEU A 161 1.45 10.89 11.60
N LEU A 162 0.32 10.32 11.17
CA LEU A 162 0.14 8.87 11.03
C LEU A 162 0.63 8.33 9.66
N LEU A 163 0.85 9.20 8.66
CA LEU A 163 1.25 8.79 7.32
C LEU A 163 2.58 8.04 7.27
N PRO A 164 3.65 8.45 7.99
CA PRO A 164 4.90 7.71 8.00
C PRO A 164 4.73 6.29 8.53
N GLN A 165 3.91 6.12 9.57
CA GLN A 165 3.64 4.81 10.18
C GLN A 165 2.88 3.90 9.21
N ILE A 166 1.82 4.41 8.58
CA ILE A 166 1.03 3.66 7.59
C ILE A 166 1.89 3.29 6.38
N SER A 167 2.66 4.25 5.87
CA SER A 167 3.53 4.04 4.70
C SER A 167 4.61 3.00 5.01
N LEU A 168 5.22 3.05 6.20
CA LEU A 168 6.19 2.05 6.65
C LEU A 168 5.54 0.65 6.73
N GLY A 169 4.33 0.54 7.25
CA GLY A 169 3.59 -0.72 7.28
C GLY A 169 3.34 -1.30 5.88
N LEU A 170 2.96 -0.45 4.91
CA LEU A 170 2.77 -0.87 3.52
C LEU A 170 4.09 -1.29 2.85
N ILE A 171 5.17 -0.53 3.05
CA ILE A 171 6.49 -0.85 2.51
C ILE A 171 7.03 -2.14 3.13
N ALA A 172 6.89 -2.33 4.44
CA ALA A 172 7.29 -3.57 5.12
C ALA A 172 6.56 -4.79 4.54
N MET A 173 5.26 -4.64 4.22
CA MET A 173 4.50 -5.70 3.55
C MET A 173 4.99 -5.97 2.13
N LEU A 174 5.40 -4.96 1.37
CA LEU A 174 6.01 -5.18 0.05
C LEU A 174 7.27 -6.04 0.15
N PHE A 175 8.14 -5.78 1.12
CA PHE A 175 9.33 -6.61 1.37
C PHE A 175 8.96 -8.03 1.78
N ALA A 176 8.03 -8.19 2.73
CA ALA A 176 7.59 -9.51 3.17
C ALA A 176 6.98 -10.35 2.04
N ILE A 177 6.13 -9.74 1.21
CA ILE A 177 5.54 -10.40 0.03
C ILE A 177 6.62 -10.72 -1.01
N SER A 178 7.57 -9.80 -1.22
CA SER A 178 8.64 -10.01 -2.20
C SER A 178 9.54 -11.18 -1.81
N GLU A 179 9.89 -11.30 -0.54
CA GLU A 179 10.63 -12.45 -0.02
C GLU A 179 9.87 -13.77 -0.24
N GLU A 180 8.58 -13.80 0.11
CA GLU A 180 7.71 -14.98 -0.08
C GLU A 180 7.66 -15.41 -1.56
N HIS A 181 7.63 -14.45 -2.48
CA HIS A 181 7.51 -14.70 -3.91
C HIS A 181 8.84 -14.70 -4.65
N ARG A 182 9.99 -14.56 -3.97
CA ARG A 182 11.34 -14.43 -4.58
C ARG A 182 11.42 -13.32 -5.62
N ILE A 183 10.92 -12.14 -5.26
CA ILE A 183 11.00 -10.92 -6.06
C ILE A 183 12.15 -10.07 -5.54
N HIS A 184 13.05 -9.68 -6.43
CA HIS A 184 14.28 -8.96 -6.08
C HIS A 184 14.24 -7.50 -6.58
N TYR A 185 13.38 -7.20 -7.56
CA TYR A 185 13.30 -5.90 -8.20
C TYR A 185 11.86 -5.45 -8.34
N TRP A 186 11.64 -4.14 -8.21
CA TRP A 186 10.33 -3.54 -8.44
C TRP A 186 10.39 -2.50 -9.55
N TYR A 187 9.38 -2.54 -10.42
CA TYR A 187 8.84 -1.31 -10.99
C TYR A 187 7.99 -0.62 -9.93
N ALA A 188 7.97 0.71 -9.94
CA ALA A 188 7.11 1.52 -9.10
C ALA A 188 6.46 2.60 -9.96
N ALA A 189 5.12 2.65 -9.92
CA ALA A 189 4.29 3.58 -10.68
C ALA A 189 3.27 4.28 -9.78
#